data_AF-X0YB46-F1
#
_entry.id   AF-X0YB46-F1
#
_cell.length_a   1.000
_cell.length_b   1.000
_cell.length_c   1.000
_cell.angle_alpha   90.00
_cell.angle_beta   90.00
_cell.angle_gamma   90.00
#
_symmetry.space_group_name_H-M   'P 1'
#
loop_
_entity.id
_entity.type
_entity.pdbx_description
1 polymer ?
#
loop_
_entity_poly.entity_id
_entity_poly.type
_entity_poly.pdbx_seq_one_letter_code
_entity_poly.pdbx_strand_id
1 'polypeptide(L)'
;TVQASVLDLIAELRREFDTGLLYISHNLGVIAYLSDKVGVMYTGEIVETASVEDVFLKPMHPYTRALMRCVPKLGESKESSRLPPIKGRVPSPANLPPGCIFEPRCDDARESCRQKHPNLHEPVPGHLIRCHCAKEIAEEEWQPPEGLIPEMIERSMREDAGEPILRVEHVKTYYEQKSRSLTSLLGLGKKRYVKAVDDVSLEVPKGCTLGVVGESGCGKSTLA
;
A
#
# COMPACT_ATOMS: atom_id res chain seq x y z
N THR A 1 12.02 -4.95 -22.66
CA THR A 1 10.86 -4.21 -23.23
C THR A 1 11.10 -2.73 -23.04
N VAL A 2 10.38 -1.84 -23.75
CA VAL A 2 10.50 -0.38 -23.54
C VAL A 2 10.32 0.00 -22.08
N GLN A 3 9.38 -0.66 -21.38
CA GLN A 3 9.17 -0.46 -19.95
C GLN A 3 10.42 -0.76 -19.11
N ALA A 4 11.08 -1.89 -19.33
CA ALA A 4 12.31 -2.23 -18.60
C ALA A 4 13.39 -1.16 -18.81
N SER A 5 13.61 -0.71 -20.04
CA SER A 5 14.59 0.33 -20.35
C SER A 5 14.29 1.67 -19.66
N VAL A 6 13.02 2.03 -19.52
CA VAL A 6 12.62 3.25 -18.77
C VAL A 6 12.88 3.07 -17.27
N LEU A 7 12.57 1.90 -16.71
CA LEU A 7 12.81 1.62 -15.29
C LEU A 7 14.31 1.59 -14.98
N ASP A 8 15.13 1.05 -15.88
CA ASP A 8 16.59 1.03 -15.77
C ASP A 8 17.15 2.45 -15.77
N LEU A 9 16.68 3.31 -16.68
CA LEU A 9 17.06 4.71 -16.73
C LEU A 9 16.67 5.46 -15.45
N ILE A 10 15.46 5.25 -14.93
CA ILE A 10 15.03 5.87 -13.66
C ILE A 10 15.93 5.42 -12.51
N ALA A 11 16.26 4.13 -12.44
CA ALA A 11 17.14 3.59 -11.42
C ALA A 11 18.58 4.13 -11.54
N GLU A 12 19.07 4.31 -12.76
CA GLU A 12 20.37 4.92 -13.05
C GLU A 12 20.41 6.39 -12.63
N LEU A 13 19.44 7.20 -13.06
CA LEU A 13 19.33 8.63 -12.71
C LEU A 13 19.21 8.83 -11.20
N ARG A 14 18.44 7.98 -10.52
CA ARG A 14 18.37 7.99 -9.04
C ARG A 14 19.76 7.83 -8.43
N ARG A 15 20.55 6.87 -8.92
CA ARG A 15 21.88 6.55 -8.39
C ARG A 15 22.91 7.63 -8.71
N GLU A 16 22.88 8.18 -9.93
CA GLU A 16 23.81 9.20 -10.39
C GLU A 16 23.62 10.53 -9.65
N PHE A 17 22.36 10.94 -9.44
CA PHE A 17 22.04 12.26 -8.88
C PHE A 17 21.63 12.24 -7.40
N ASP A 18 21.65 11.09 -6.74
CA ASP A 18 21.21 10.91 -5.35
C ASP A 18 19.77 11.42 -5.12
N THR A 19 18.90 11.15 -6.10
CA THR A 19 17.52 11.66 -6.13
C THR A 19 16.63 10.83 -5.22
N GLY A 20 15.80 11.46 -4.39
CA GLY A 20 14.70 10.78 -3.71
C GLY A 20 13.49 10.65 -4.65
N LEU A 21 12.90 9.47 -4.73
CA LEU A 21 11.78 9.17 -5.63
C LEU A 21 10.53 8.75 -4.86
N LEU A 22 9.38 9.33 -5.22
CA LEU A 22 8.06 8.76 -4.87
C LEU A 22 7.50 8.08 -6.12
N TYR A 23 7.36 6.76 -6.07
CA TYR A 23 6.88 5.98 -7.21
C TYR A 23 5.53 5.33 -6.91
N ILE A 24 4.51 5.64 -7.71
CA ILE A 24 3.13 5.19 -7.48
C ILE A 24 2.73 4.20 -8.58
N SER A 25 2.43 2.96 -8.17
CA SER A 25 2.11 1.89 -9.11
C SER A 25 1.03 0.97 -8.57
N HIS A 26 0.39 0.23 -9.48
CA HIS A 26 -0.47 -0.90 -9.14
C HIS A 26 0.24 -2.24 -9.41
N ASN A 27 1.46 -2.21 -9.96
CA ASN A 27 2.25 -3.39 -10.28
C ASN A 27 3.34 -3.59 -9.23
N LEU A 28 3.18 -4.64 -8.43
CA LEU A 28 4.12 -5.01 -7.38
C LEU A 28 5.51 -5.39 -7.89
N GLY A 29 5.63 -5.98 -9.09
CA GLY A 29 6.94 -6.29 -9.67
C GLY A 29 7.76 -5.04 -9.99
N VAL A 30 7.11 -3.95 -10.42
CA VAL A 30 7.81 -2.67 -10.62
C VAL A 30 8.19 -2.03 -9.29
N ILE A 31 7.33 -2.14 -8.28
CA ILE A 31 7.60 -1.64 -6.93
C ILE A 31 8.80 -2.38 -6.33
N ALA A 32 8.82 -3.71 -6.43
CA ALA A 32 9.94 -4.57 -6.06
C ALA A 32 11.26 -4.15 -6.73
N TYR A 33 11.19 -3.77 -8.01
CA TYR A 33 12.37 -3.40 -8.79
C TYR A 33 12.96 -2.02 -8.45
N LEU A 34 12.11 -1.02 -8.21
CA LEU A 34 12.53 0.39 -8.08
C LEU A 34 12.64 0.90 -6.64
N SER A 35 11.95 0.28 -5.68
CA SER A 35 11.69 0.86 -4.37
C SER A 35 12.58 0.28 -3.28
N ASP A 36 13.02 1.09 -2.32
CA ASP A 36 13.71 0.60 -1.11
C ASP A 36 12.71 0.42 0.04
N LYS A 37 11.69 1.29 0.10
CA LYS A 37 10.56 1.18 1.02
C LYS A 37 9.26 1.14 0.25
N VAL A 38 8.24 0.53 0.83
CA VAL A 38 6.90 0.42 0.24
C VAL A 38 5.86 0.84 1.26
N GLY A 39 4.97 1.74 0.85
CA GLY A 39 3.70 2.02 1.52
C GLY A 39 2.54 1.33 0.79
N VAL A 40 1.87 0.42 1.47
CA VAL A 40 0.66 -0.24 0.97
C VAL A 40 -0.55 0.58 1.39
N MET A 41 -1.32 1.02 0.41
CA MET A 41 -2.48 1.90 0.60
C MET A 41 -3.78 1.15 0.32
N TYR A 42 -4.72 1.25 1.25
CA TYR A 42 -6.08 0.73 1.11
C TYR A 42 -7.10 1.81 1.48
N THR A 43 -8.01 2.10 0.55
CA THR A 43 -9.13 3.05 0.71
C THR A 43 -8.82 4.31 1.52
N GLY A 44 -7.84 5.08 1.06
CA GLY A 44 -7.47 6.37 1.64
C GLY A 44 -6.38 6.32 2.69
N GLU A 45 -6.04 5.14 3.21
CA GLU A 45 -5.10 5.00 4.32
C GLU A 45 -3.89 4.14 3.95
N ILE A 46 -2.74 4.46 4.56
CA ILE A 46 -1.61 3.55 4.59
C ILE A 46 -1.90 2.47 5.63
N VAL A 47 -1.84 1.21 5.21
CA VAL A 47 -2.10 0.05 6.05
C VAL A 47 -0.84 -0.72 6.43
N GLU A 48 0.23 -0.57 5.66
CA GLU A 48 1.52 -1.18 5.93
C GLU A 48 2.65 -0.37 5.27
N THR A 49 3.72 -0.07 5.99
CA THR A 49 4.94 0.55 5.47
C THR A 49 6.15 -0.17 6.03
N ALA A 50 7.03 -0.67 5.17
CA ALA A 50 8.31 -1.22 5.58
C ALA A 50 9.32 -1.17 4.43
N SER A 51 10.49 -1.79 4.63
CA SER A 51 11.41 -2.06 3.53
C SER A 51 10.71 -2.90 2.45
N VAL A 52 11.15 -2.75 1.20
CA VAL A 52 10.63 -3.56 0.09
C VAL A 52 10.84 -5.05 0.36
N GLU A 53 11.93 -5.41 1.03
CA GLU A 53 12.25 -6.78 1.41
C GLU A 53 11.25 -7.30 2.46
N ASP A 54 11.03 -6.57 3.55
CA ASP A 54 10.10 -6.97 4.61
C ASP A 54 8.66 -7.07 4.10
N VAL A 55 8.21 -6.14 3.26
CA VAL A 55 6.84 -6.19 2.69
C VAL A 55 6.64 -7.44 1.82
N PHE A 56 7.67 -7.94 1.14
CA PHE A 56 7.55 -9.12 0.27
C PHE A 56 7.83 -10.44 1.00
N LEU A 57 8.81 -10.45 1.92
CA LEU A 57 9.23 -11.65 2.66
C LEU A 57 8.47 -11.86 3.97
N LYS A 58 7.95 -10.79 4.57
CA LYS A 58 7.23 -10.81 5.86
C LYS A 58 6.04 -9.83 5.86
N PRO A 59 5.12 -9.89 4.88
CA PRO A 59 3.92 -9.05 4.90
C PRO A 59 3.08 -9.35 6.15
N MET A 60 2.78 -8.30 6.90
CA MET A 60 2.15 -8.40 8.22
C MET A 60 0.70 -7.85 8.23
N HIS A 61 0.23 -7.21 7.15
CA HIS A 61 -1.19 -6.90 6.99
C HIS A 61 -1.89 -7.95 6.10
N PRO A 62 -3.09 -8.45 6.46
CA PRO A 62 -3.84 -9.43 5.65
C PRO A 62 -4.08 -8.99 4.21
N TYR A 63 -4.37 -7.69 4.02
CA TYR A 63 -4.48 -7.08 2.69
C TYR A 63 -3.20 -7.21 1.86
N THR A 64 -2.03 -6.91 2.44
CA THR A 64 -0.74 -7.01 1.76
C THR A 64 -0.44 -8.45 1.37
N ARG A 65 -0.68 -9.41 2.27
CA ARG A 65 -0.61 -10.85 1.96
C ARG A 65 -1.50 -11.22 0.79
N ALA A 66 -2.73 -10.71 0.77
CA ALA A 66 -3.68 -10.96 -0.31
C ALA A 66 -3.19 -10.36 -1.65
N LEU A 67 -2.65 -9.14 -1.63
CA LEU A 67 -2.04 -8.51 -2.80
C LEU A 67 -0.87 -9.33 -3.37
N MET A 68 0.02 -9.81 -2.50
CA MET A 68 1.17 -10.62 -2.92
C MET A 68 0.75 -11.95 -3.54
N ARG A 69 -0.29 -12.59 -2.99
CA ARG A 69 -0.87 -13.82 -3.58
C ARG A 69 -1.51 -13.59 -4.95
N CYS A 70 -1.88 -12.35 -5.29
CA CYS A 70 -2.37 -12.00 -6.62
C CYS A 70 -1.26 -11.73 -7.65
N VAL A 71 0.03 -11.76 -7.25
CA VAL A 71 1.14 -11.54 -8.19
C VAL A 71 1.38 -12.81 -9.01
N PRO A 72 1.37 -12.72 -10.36
CA PRO A 72 1.68 -13.86 -11.22
C PRO A 72 3.09 -14.39 -10.97
N LYS A 73 3.24 -15.71 -10.85
CA LYS A 73 4.56 -16.36 -10.81
C LYS A 73 5.15 -16.44 -12.22
N LEU A 74 6.44 -16.16 -12.35
CA LEU A 74 7.15 -16.27 -13.62
C LEU A 74 7.19 -17.74 -14.07
N GLY A 75 6.78 -17.99 -15.31
CA GLY A 75 6.76 -19.34 -15.89
C GLY A 75 5.46 -20.11 -15.73
N GLU A 76 4.50 -19.62 -14.93
CA GLU A 76 3.16 -20.21 -14.86
C GLU A 76 2.23 -19.59 -15.92
N SER A 77 1.58 -20.45 -16.72
CA SER A 77 0.49 -20.04 -17.61
C SER A 77 -0.83 -19.91 -16.84
N LYS A 78 -1.79 -19.17 -17.42
CA LYS A 78 -3.17 -19.07 -16.90
C LYS A 78 -3.85 -20.43 -16.74
N GLU A 79 -3.45 -21.45 -17.52
CA GLU A 79 -3.97 -22.81 -17.36
C GLU A 79 -3.33 -23.56 -16.19
N SER A 80 -2.06 -23.27 -15.88
CA SER A 80 -1.27 -23.98 -14.86
C SER A 80 -1.46 -23.45 -13.43
N SER A 81 -1.96 -22.22 -13.26
CA SER A 81 -2.06 -21.57 -11.95
C SER A 81 -3.27 -20.66 -11.84
N ARG A 82 -4.03 -20.82 -10.75
CA ARG A 82 -5.16 -19.95 -10.40
C ARG A 82 -4.70 -18.96 -9.34
N LEU A 83 -4.61 -17.68 -9.72
CA LEU A 83 -4.35 -16.61 -8.78
C LEU A 83 -5.59 -16.39 -7.89
N PRO A 84 -5.47 -16.54 -6.56
CA PRO A 84 -6.60 -16.30 -5.66
C PRO A 84 -6.92 -14.80 -5.66
N PRO A 85 -8.14 -14.37 -6.03
CA PRO A 85 -8.51 -12.97 -5.96
C PRO A 85 -8.76 -12.56 -4.51
N ILE A 86 -8.52 -11.27 -4.21
CA ILE A 86 -8.97 -10.68 -2.94
C ILE A 86 -10.50 -10.68 -2.92
N LYS A 87 -11.09 -11.37 -1.94
CA LYS A 87 -12.54 -11.58 -1.83
C LYS A 87 -13.32 -10.26 -1.78
N GLY A 88 -14.57 -10.30 -2.22
CA GLY A 88 -15.49 -9.15 -2.12
C GLY A 88 -15.15 -8.01 -3.08
N ARG A 89 -15.62 -6.80 -2.76
CA ARG A 89 -15.38 -5.57 -3.51
C ARG A 89 -14.74 -4.53 -2.60
N VAL A 90 -13.88 -3.69 -3.16
CA VAL A 90 -13.36 -2.51 -2.45
C VAL A 90 -14.56 -1.69 -1.94
N PRO A 91 -14.63 -1.37 -0.63
CA PRO A 91 -15.71 -0.58 -0.08
C PRO A 91 -15.71 0.81 -0.71
N SER A 92 -16.89 1.40 -0.87
CA SER A 92 -16.98 2.79 -1.33
C SER A 92 -16.33 3.70 -0.28
N PRO A 93 -15.46 4.65 -0.66
CA PRO A 93 -14.91 5.60 0.31
C PRO A 93 -15.98 6.53 0.93
N ALA A 94 -17.21 6.54 0.39
CA ALA A 94 -18.35 7.22 0.97
C ALA A 94 -19.06 6.42 2.08
N ASN A 95 -18.77 5.11 2.21
CA ASN A 95 -19.42 4.22 3.17
C ASN A 95 -18.42 3.18 3.69
N LEU A 96 -17.47 3.65 4.51
CA LEU A 96 -16.48 2.81 5.16
C LEU A 96 -17.07 2.12 6.40
N PRO A 97 -16.60 0.90 6.73
CA PRO A 97 -16.98 0.26 7.97
C PRO A 97 -16.52 1.10 9.18
N PRO A 98 -17.19 0.99 10.33
CA PRO A 98 -16.88 1.79 11.52
C PRO A 98 -15.57 1.35 12.21
N GLY A 99 -15.15 0.11 11.98
CA GLY A 99 -13.90 -0.45 12.48
C GLY A 99 -12.80 -0.44 11.41
N CYS A 100 -12.03 -1.52 11.31
CA CYS A 100 -11.00 -1.68 10.28
C CYS A 100 -11.62 -1.62 8.86
N ILE A 101 -11.07 -0.74 8.02
CA ILE A 101 -11.52 -0.54 6.64
C ILE A 101 -11.44 -1.79 5.75
N PHE A 102 -10.55 -2.74 6.09
CA PHE A 102 -10.39 -4.00 5.36
C PHE A 102 -11.19 -5.18 5.95
N GLU A 103 -11.80 -5.03 7.13
CA GLU A 103 -12.54 -6.10 7.83
C GLU A 103 -13.52 -6.88 6.93
N PRO A 104 -14.32 -6.25 6.04
CA PRO A 104 -15.30 -6.99 5.24
C PRO A 104 -14.69 -7.97 4.22
N ARG A 105 -13.39 -7.91 3.99
CA ARG A 105 -12.64 -8.73 3.01
C ARG A 105 -11.47 -9.48 3.66
N CYS A 106 -11.29 -9.33 4.97
CA CYS A 106 -10.16 -9.87 5.72
C CYS A 106 -10.48 -11.29 6.19
N ASP A 107 -9.63 -12.25 5.83
CA ASP A 107 -9.77 -13.63 6.32
C ASP A 107 -9.43 -13.75 7.83
N ASP A 108 -8.69 -12.77 8.36
CA ASP A 108 -8.28 -12.66 9.77
C ASP A 108 -9.17 -11.69 10.58
N ALA A 109 -10.36 -11.35 10.06
CA ALA A 109 -11.30 -10.46 10.72
C ALA A 109 -11.75 -11.01 12.08
N ARG A 110 -11.68 -10.15 13.12
CA ARG A 110 -12.14 -10.45 14.49
C ARG A 110 -13.14 -9.40 14.94
N GLU A 111 -13.78 -9.63 16.08
CA GLU A 111 -14.76 -8.69 16.65
C GLU A 111 -14.14 -7.29 16.91
N SER A 112 -12.88 -7.23 17.33
CA SER A 112 -12.14 -5.96 17.47
C SER A 112 -12.02 -5.17 16.17
N CYS A 113 -11.90 -5.86 15.03
CA CYS A 113 -11.86 -5.26 13.70
C CYS A 113 -13.21 -4.63 13.32
N ARG A 114 -14.33 -5.13 13.83
CA ARG A 114 -15.67 -4.57 13.57
C ARG A 114 -15.95 -3.35 14.43
N GLN A 115 -15.45 -3.35 15.66
CA GLN A 115 -15.78 -2.35 16.66
C GLN A 115 -14.84 -1.14 16.65
N LYS A 116 -13.56 -1.35 16.31
CA LYS A 116 -12.53 -0.32 16.46
C LYS A 116 -11.65 -0.21 15.23
N HIS A 117 -11.44 1.02 14.79
CA HIS A 117 -10.47 1.34 13.77
C HIS A 117 -9.04 1.15 14.31
N PRO A 118 -8.16 0.36 13.67
CA PRO A 118 -6.78 0.20 14.10
C PRO A 118 -5.98 1.51 13.90
N ASN A 119 -5.14 1.83 14.87
CA ASN A 119 -4.14 2.89 14.73
C ASN A 119 -2.93 2.35 13.98
N LEU A 120 -2.23 3.24 13.27
CA LEU A 120 -0.90 2.93 12.76
C LEU A 120 0.05 2.75 13.95
N HIS A 121 0.77 1.64 13.99
CA HIS A 121 1.71 1.31 15.05
C HIS A 121 2.84 0.44 14.49
N GLU A 122 3.94 0.31 15.24
CA GLU A 122 5.15 -0.39 14.81
C GLU A 122 5.32 -1.70 15.61
N PRO A 123 4.76 -2.83 15.16
CA PRO A 123 4.90 -4.11 15.87
C PRO A 123 6.35 -4.62 15.91
N VAL A 124 7.16 -4.31 14.89
CA VAL A 124 8.60 -4.58 14.81
C VAL A 124 9.32 -3.36 14.22
N PRO A 125 10.59 -3.10 14.58
CA PRO A 125 11.33 -1.93 14.09
C PRO A 125 11.33 -1.83 12.56
N GLY A 126 11.04 -0.65 12.03
CA GLY A 126 10.98 -0.35 10.61
C GLY A 126 9.68 -0.72 9.90
N HIS A 127 8.70 -1.31 10.60
CA HIS A 127 7.48 -1.87 10.01
C HIS A 127 6.22 -1.26 10.63
N LEU A 128 5.66 -0.24 9.99
CA LEU A 128 4.45 0.44 10.44
C LEU A 128 3.20 -0.24 9.87
N ILE A 129 2.21 -0.54 10.71
CA ILE A 129 1.05 -1.36 10.34
C ILE A 129 -0.23 -0.81 10.98
N ARG A 130 -1.33 -0.88 10.23
CA ARG A 130 -2.67 -0.53 10.67
C ARG A 130 -3.57 -1.76 10.79
N CYS A 131 -3.22 -2.69 11.68
CA CYS A 131 -3.96 -3.95 11.87
C CYS A 131 -3.97 -4.37 13.33
N HIS A 132 -5.08 -4.93 13.82
CA HIS A 132 -5.14 -5.48 15.18
C HIS A 132 -4.41 -6.82 15.33
N CYS A 133 -4.21 -7.56 14.23
CA CYS A 133 -3.65 -8.91 14.20
C CYS A 133 -2.18 -8.95 13.78
N ALA A 134 -1.51 -7.79 13.67
CA ALA A 134 -0.20 -7.68 13.04
C ALA A 134 0.86 -8.56 13.69
N LYS A 135 0.85 -8.66 15.03
CA LYS A 135 1.84 -9.43 15.79
C LYS A 135 1.68 -10.94 15.55
N GLU A 136 0.46 -11.43 15.62
CA GLU A 136 0.18 -12.84 15.37
C GLU A 136 0.52 -13.23 13.93
N ILE A 137 0.19 -12.34 12.98
CA ILE A 137 0.50 -12.55 11.56
C ILE A 137 2.03 -12.59 11.33
N ALA A 138 2.82 -11.79 12.03
CA ALA A 138 4.29 -11.82 11.94
C ALA A 138 4.89 -13.18 12.32
N GLU A 139 4.22 -13.95 13.18
CA GLU A 139 4.69 -15.24 13.66
C GLU A 139 4.29 -16.40 12.74
N GLU A 140 3.35 -16.18 11.82
CA GLU A 140 2.89 -17.19 10.87
C GLU A 140 3.88 -17.42 9.73
N GLU A 141 3.97 -18.67 9.25
CA GLU A 141 4.75 -18.99 8.06
C GLU A 141 4.17 -18.29 6.82
N TRP A 142 5.02 -17.54 6.12
CA TRP A 142 4.71 -16.90 4.85
C TRP A 142 5.60 -17.45 3.75
N GLN A 143 4.98 -17.86 2.64
CA GLN A 143 5.68 -18.24 1.42
C GLN A 143 5.57 -17.11 0.40
N PRO A 144 6.66 -16.38 0.13
CA PRO A 144 6.66 -15.33 -0.88
C PRO A 144 6.43 -15.91 -2.28
N PRO A 145 5.77 -15.15 -3.19
CA PRO A 145 5.63 -15.55 -4.58
C PRO A 145 6.99 -15.79 -5.26
N GLU A 146 7.15 -16.94 -5.91
CA GLU A 146 8.38 -17.35 -6.59
C GLU A 146 8.79 -16.37 -7.70
N GLY A 147 10.11 -16.12 -7.81
CA GLY A 147 10.68 -15.29 -8.88
C GLY A 147 10.79 -13.79 -8.60
N LEU A 148 10.33 -13.31 -7.44
CA LEU A 148 10.46 -11.89 -7.04
C LEU A 148 11.69 -11.61 -6.16
N ILE A 149 12.23 -12.65 -5.51
CA ILE A 149 13.18 -12.52 -4.41
C ILE A 149 14.64 -12.30 -4.87
N PRO A 150 15.16 -12.94 -5.94
CA PRO A 150 16.59 -12.87 -6.25
C PRO A 150 17.09 -11.49 -6.70
N GLU A 151 16.30 -10.69 -7.43
CA GLU A 151 16.75 -9.37 -7.93
C GLU A 151 16.64 -8.24 -6.88
N MET A 152 15.84 -8.44 -5.83
CA MET A 152 15.59 -7.43 -4.79
C MET A 152 16.72 -7.36 -3.76
N ILE A 153 17.25 -8.53 -3.36
CA ILE A 153 18.24 -8.68 -2.27
C ILE A 153 19.60 -8.06 -2.64
N GLU A 154 20.00 -8.08 -3.91
CA GLU A 154 21.28 -7.49 -4.33
C GLU A 154 21.26 -5.94 -4.31
N ARG A 155 20.09 -5.31 -4.25
CA ARG A 155 19.94 -3.84 -4.36
C ARG A 155 19.50 -3.15 -3.06
N SER A 156 18.88 -3.87 -2.12
CA SER A 156 18.34 -3.33 -0.86
C SER A 156 19.39 -2.95 0.19
N MET A 157 20.69 -3.26 -0.03
CA MET A 157 21.76 -3.10 0.96
C MET A 157 22.26 -1.65 1.22
N ARG A 158 21.44 -0.61 1.05
CA ARG A 158 21.80 0.74 1.52
C ARG A 158 21.22 0.97 2.91
N GLU A 159 22.03 0.72 3.93
CA GLU A 159 21.64 0.87 5.35
C GLU A 159 21.49 2.33 5.80
N ASP A 160 22.15 3.29 5.13
CA ASP A 160 22.01 4.71 5.47
C ASP A 160 21.06 5.42 4.50
N ALA A 161 19.80 5.50 4.89
CA ALA A 161 18.86 6.46 4.35
C ALA A 161 19.30 7.87 4.77
N GLY A 162 19.73 8.69 3.82
CA GLY A 162 20.08 10.10 4.09
C GLY A 162 18.89 10.90 4.62
N GLU A 163 19.09 12.18 4.94
CA GLU A 163 18.01 13.04 5.43
C GLU A 163 16.79 13.03 4.46
N PRO A 164 15.55 12.98 4.97
CA PRO A 164 14.35 13.06 4.14
C PRO A 164 14.30 14.37 3.36
N ILE A 165 14.25 14.26 2.03
CA ILE A 165 14.07 15.41 1.14
C ILE A 165 12.59 15.74 0.91
N LEU A 166 11.71 14.79 1.19
CA LEU A 166 10.26 14.96 1.22
C LEU A 166 9.73 14.37 2.52
N ARG A 167 8.95 15.18 3.25
CA ARG A 167 8.22 14.78 4.45
C ARG A 167 6.81 15.30 4.33
N VAL A 168 5.85 14.40 4.49
CA VAL A 168 4.43 14.69 4.42
C VAL A 168 3.79 14.08 5.66
N GLU A 169 3.02 14.87 6.40
CA GLU A 169 2.46 14.47 7.69
C GLU A 169 0.94 14.69 7.71
N HIS A 170 0.21 13.67 8.14
CA HIS A 170 -1.23 13.73 8.41
C HIS A 170 -2.09 14.29 7.26
N VAL A 171 -1.69 14.01 6.02
CA VAL A 171 -2.41 14.53 4.84
C VAL A 171 -3.81 13.95 4.76
N LYS A 172 -4.76 14.84 4.47
CA LYS A 172 -6.18 14.54 4.32
C LYS A 172 -6.70 15.25 3.09
N THR A 173 -7.22 14.47 2.13
CA THR A 173 -7.83 15.00 0.92
C THR A 173 -9.23 14.44 0.77
N TYR A 174 -10.23 15.28 1.04
CA TYR A 174 -11.64 14.89 1.05
C TYR A 174 -12.40 15.64 -0.03
N TYR A 175 -13.15 14.91 -0.86
CA TYR A 175 -13.96 15.50 -1.93
C TYR A 175 -15.43 15.57 -1.51
N GLU A 176 -16.06 16.74 -1.68
CA GLU A 176 -17.49 16.90 -1.41
C GLU A 176 -18.33 16.14 -2.45
N GLN A 177 -19.19 15.25 -1.99
CA GLN A 177 -20.11 14.51 -2.83
C GLN A 177 -21.36 15.36 -3.06
N LYS A 178 -21.55 15.83 -4.29
CA LYS A 178 -22.77 16.55 -4.68
C LYS A 178 -23.98 15.61 -4.58
N SER A 179 -24.79 15.79 -3.55
CA SER A 179 -26.06 15.08 -3.40
C SER A 179 -27.11 15.67 -4.36
N ARG A 180 -27.69 14.84 -5.23
CA ARG A 180 -28.80 15.22 -6.14
C ARG A 180 -30.18 15.13 -5.48
N SER A 181 -30.25 15.01 -4.15
CA SER A 181 -31.51 14.96 -3.41
C SER A 181 -32.19 16.34 -3.38
N LEU A 182 -33.52 16.36 -3.46
CA LEU A 182 -34.33 17.58 -3.31
C LEU A 182 -34.04 18.30 -1.98
N THR A 183 -33.70 17.54 -0.92
CA THR A 183 -33.32 18.09 0.40
C THR A 183 -31.96 18.79 0.40
N SER A 184 -30.99 18.32 -0.39
CA SER A 184 -29.68 18.97 -0.51
C SER A 184 -29.73 20.21 -1.43
N LEU A 185 -30.67 20.28 -2.37
CA LEU A 185 -30.92 21.48 -3.17
C LEU A 185 -31.54 22.63 -2.35
N LEU A 186 -32.28 22.31 -1.29
CA LEU A 186 -32.85 23.28 -0.34
C LEU A 186 -31.88 23.68 0.79
N GLY A 187 -30.61 23.26 0.74
CA GLY A 187 -29.61 23.59 1.77
C GLY A 187 -29.76 22.85 3.10
N LEU A 188 -30.70 21.90 3.21
CA LEU A 188 -31.01 21.15 4.43
C LEU A 188 -30.30 19.77 4.50
N GLY A 189 -29.49 19.42 3.51
CA GLY A 189 -28.77 18.14 3.46
C GLY A 189 -27.40 18.20 4.16
N LYS A 190 -27.05 17.17 4.95
CA LYS A 190 -25.68 17.00 5.45
C LYS A 190 -24.72 16.83 4.28
N LYS A 191 -23.66 17.64 4.23
CA LYS A 191 -22.55 17.46 3.29
C LYS A 191 -21.91 16.10 3.52
N ARG A 192 -21.80 15.30 2.45
CA ARG A 192 -21.09 14.02 2.47
C ARG A 192 -19.75 14.20 1.79
N TYR A 193 -18.72 13.58 2.34
CA TYR A 193 -17.37 13.65 1.81
C TYR A 193 -16.87 12.25 1.47
N VAL A 194 -16.11 12.16 0.38
CA VAL A 194 -15.32 11.00 -0.01
C VAL A 194 -13.92 11.23 0.53
N LYS A 195 -13.49 10.44 1.50
CA LYS A 195 -12.14 10.48 2.04
C LYS A 195 -11.18 9.78 1.07
N ALA A 196 -10.56 10.53 0.17
CA ALA A 196 -9.67 9.97 -0.84
C ALA A 196 -8.26 9.70 -0.28
N VAL A 197 -7.84 10.52 0.67
CA VAL A 197 -6.66 10.30 1.53
C VAL A 197 -7.07 10.68 2.94
N ASP A 198 -6.83 9.82 3.93
CA ASP A 198 -7.14 10.06 5.33
C ASP A 198 -5.95 9.72 6.23
N ASP A 199 -5.32 10.76 6.79
CA ASP A 199 -4.27 10.65 7.80
C ASP A 199 -3.05 9.86 7.30
N VAL A 200 -2.53 10.25 6.14
CA VAL A 200 -1.35 9.63 5.52
C VAL A 200 -0.11 10.47 5.82
N SER A 201 0.90 9.81 6.38
CA SER A 201 2.25 10.36 6.56
C SER A 201 3.26 9.52 5.77
N LEU A 202 4.19 10.17 5.08
CA LEU A 202 5.23 9.51 4.29
C LEU A 202 6.51 10.35 4.25
N GLU A 203 7.63 9.65 4.12
CA GLU A 203 8.96 10.24 4.04
C GLU A 203 9.74 9.61 2.89
N VAL A 204 10.44 10.45 2.12
CA VAL A 204 11.36 10.01 1.06
C VAL A 204 12.76 10.51 1.40
N PRO A 205 13.63 9.62 1.91
CA PRO A 205 15.05 9.91 2.11
C PRO A 205 15.76 10.29 0.80
N LYS A 206 16.81 11.09 0.92
CA LYS A 206 17.72 11.35 -0.20
C LYS A 206 18.26 10.02 -0.74
N GLY A 207 18.36 9.92 -2.07
CA GLY A 207 18.84 8.72 -2.73
C GLY A 207 17.97 7.48 -2.57
N CYS A 208 16.76 7.59 -2.00
CA CYS A 208 15.84 6.46 -1.77
C CYS A 208 14.54 6.61 -2.56
N THR A 209 13.97 5.49 -2.98
CA THR A 209 12.65 5.39 -3.59
C THR A 209 11.65 4.85 -2.57
N LEU A 210 10.59 5.62 -2.32
CA LEU A 210 9.37 5.14 -1.69
C LEU A 210 8.37 4.70 -2.77
N GLY A 211 8.04 3.42 -2.80
CA GLY A 211 6.96 2.89 -3.63
C GLY A 211 5.62 2.99 -2.90
N VAL A 212 4.54 3.40 -3.58
CA VAL A 212 3.17 3.30 -3.05
C VAL A 212 2.33 2.39 -3.93
N VAL A 213 1.73 1.38 -3.32
CA VAL A 213 0.97 0.32 -4.00
C VAL A 213 -0.39 0.08 -3.36
N GLY A 214 -1.33 -0.47 -4.13
CA GLY A 214 -2.66 -0.84 -3.66
C GLY A 214 -3.63 -1.05 -4.82
N GLU A 215 -4.84 -1.52 -4.53
CA GLU A 215 -5.90 -1.75 -5.51
C GLU A 215 -6.33 -0.45 -6.20
N SER A 216 -6.97 -0.56 -7.37
CA SER A 216 -7.55 0.61 -8.04
C SER A 216 -8.58 1.29 -7.14
N GLY A 217 -8.55 2.62 -7.09
CA GLY A 217 -9.46 3.41 -6.26
C GLY A 217 -9.06 3.54 -4.78
N CYS A 218 -7.89 3.04 -4.36
CA CYS A 218 -7.45 3.17 -2.96
C CYS A 218 -6.92 4.55 -2.56
N GLY A 219 -6.86 5.54 -3.47
CA GLY A 219 -6.43 6.92 -3.16
C GLY A 219 -5.01 7.29 -3.64
N LYS A 220 -4.24 6.35 -4.20
CA LYS A 220 -2.87 6.56 -4.73
C LYS A 220 -2.70 7.82 -5.59
N SER A 221 -3.55 8.01 -6.59
CA SER A 221 -3.46 9.17 -7.51
C SER A 221 -3.89 10.49 -6.88
N THR A 222 -4.60 10.46 -5.74
CA THR A 222 -4.92 11.65 -4.96
C THR A 222 -3.78 12.01 -3.99
N LEU A 223 -2.95 11.03 -3.62
CA LEU A 223 -1.78 11.22 -2.79
C LEU A 223 -0.57 11.78 -3.59
N ALA A 224 -0.50 11.46 -4.89
CA ALA A 224 0.49 11.94 -5.85
C ALA A 224 0.32 13.43 -6.18
#